data_AF-A0A961JKI3-F1
#
_entry.id   AF-A0A961JKI3-F1
#
_cell.length_a   1.000
_cell.length_b   1.000
_cell.length_c   1.000
_cell.angle_alpha   90.00
_cell.angle_beta   90.00
_cell.angle_gamma   90.00
#
_symmetry.space_group_name_H-M   'P 1'
#
loop_
_entity.id
_entity.type
_entity.pdbx_description
1 polymer ?
#
loop_
_entity_poly.entity_id
_entity_poly.type
_entity_poly.pdbx_seq_one_letter_code
_entity_poly.pdbx_strand_id
1 'polypeptide(L)'
;CFTTGRGSCFGSYPSPTIKLASNSPMARRMAGDMDIDCGPVIDGTRTLDEMGDEIFGHILSIASGEQSRSEAQGIGAEEFAPWPIGVTG
;
A
#
# COMPACT_ATOMS: atom_id res chain seq x y z
N CYS A 1 4.84 -1.34 4.15
CA CYS A 1 3.74 -1.75 3.24
C CYS A 1 2.46 -1.99 4.03
N PHE A 2 1.31 -1.85 3.38
CA PHE A 2 -0.02 -2.07 3.93
C PHE A 2 -0.83 -2.97 2.96
N THR A 3 -1.27 -4.13 3.41
CA THR A 3 -2.06 -5.06 2.59
C THR A 3 -3.55 -4.75 2.74
N THR A 4 -4.30 -4.79 1.64
CA THR A 4 -5.76 -4.58 1.69
C THR A 4 -6.49 -5.42 0.65
N GLY A 5 -7.58 -6.05 1.09
CA GLY A 5 -8.56 -6.70 0.22
C GLY A 5 -9.87 -5.93 0.07
N ARG A 6 -10.03 -4.84 0.82
CA ARG A 6 -11.27 -4.06 0.89
C ARG A 6 -11.15 -2.63 0.34
N GLY A 7 -9.97 -2.24 -0.16
CA GLY A 7 -9.77 -0.94 -0.77
C GLY A 7 -9.66 0.19 0.24
N SER A 8 -8.77 0.04 1.22
CA SER A 8 -8.47 1.12 2.16
C SER A 8 -7.66 2.21 1.46
N CYS A 9 -8.09 3.47 1.56
CA CYS A 9 -7.33 4.61 1.04
C CYS A 9 -6.20 5.08 1.98
N PHE A 10 -5.83 4.28 2.98
CA PHE A 10 -4.84 4.59 4.02
C PHE A 10 -3.51 5.19 3.50
N GLY A 11 -2.90 6.08 4.27
CA GLY A 11 -1.59 6.70 4.09
C GLY A 11 -0.94 7.11 5.43
N SER A 12 0.35 6.86 5.61
CA SER A 12 1.02 6.97 6.91
C SER A 12 1.97 8.16 7.06
N TYR A 13 1.57 9.37 6.64
CA TYR A 13 2.46 10.55 6.72
C TYR A 13 3.09 10.67 8.13
N PRO A 14 4.43 10.84 8.24
CA PRO A 14 5.39 11.20 7.18
C PRO A 14 6.05 10.02 6.45
N SER A 15 5.69 8.78 6.74
CA SER A 15 6.26 7.60 6.07
C SER A 15 5.48 7.24 4.81
N PRO A 16 6.14 6.81 3.71
CA PRO A 16 5.44 6.31 2.54
C PRO A 16 4.60 5.07 2.88
N THR A 17 3.41 4.96 2.27
CA THR A 17 2.56 3.76 2.35
C THR A 17 2.47 3.11 0.98
N ILE A 18 3.04 1.92 0.87
CA ILE A 18 2.88 1.04 -0.29
C ILE A 18 1.68 0.14 -0.05
N LYS A 19 0.60 0.35 -0.80
CA LYS A 19 -0.66 -0.39 -0.72
C LYS A 19 -0.65 -1.59 -1.67
N LEU A 20 -0.70 -2.78 -1.06
CA LEU A 20 -0.71 -4.06 -1.74
C LEU A 20 -2.14 -4.59 -1.81
N ALA A 21 -2.72 -4.62 -3.01
CA ALA A 21 -4.06 -5.15 -3.24
C ALA A 21 -4.04 -6.68 -3.23
N SER A 22 -4.87 -7.32 -2.40
CA SER A 22 -4.91 -8.78 -2.31
C SER A 22 -5.73 -9.46 -3.41
N ASN A 23 -6.35 -8.69 -4.31
CA ASN A 23 -7.14 -9.22 -5.43
C ASN A 23 -7.21 -8.24 -6.60
N SER A 24 -7.10 -8.79 -7.81
CA SER A 24 -7.05 -8.06 -9.07
C SER A 24 -8.30 -7.24 -9.39
N PRO A 25 -9.55 -7.70 -9.09
CA PRO A 25 -10.74 -6.87 -9.29
C PRO A 25 -10.73 -5.56 -8.51
N MET A 26 -10.32 -5.60 -7.24
CA MET A 26 -10.21 -4.40 -6.40
C MET A 26 -9.06 -3.50 -6.88
N ALA A 27 -7.90 -4.08 -7.19
CA ALA A 27 -6.75 -3.36 -7.72
C ALA A 27 -7.12 -2.54 -8.96
N ARG A 28 -7.84 -3.15 -9.93
CA ARG A 28 -8.30 -2.45 -11.13
C ARG A 28 -9.29 -1.32 -10.84
N ARG A 29 -10.26 -1.56 -9.95
CA ARG A 29 -11.27 -0.54 -9.59
C ARG A 29 -10.65 0.65 -8.85
N MET A 30 -9.55 0.41 -8.12
CA MET A 30 -8.85 1.41 -7.32
C MET A 30 -7.42 1.64 -7.82
N ALA A 31 -7.20 1.58 -9.14
CA ALA A 31 -5.87 1.67 -9.74
C ALA A 31 -5.16 3.02 -9.47
N GLY A 32 -5.93 4.07 -9.17
CA GLY A 32 -5.37 5.35 -8.73
C GLY A 32 -4.82 5.33 -7.31
N ASP A 33 -5.23 4.36 -6.49
CA ASP A 33 -4.93 4.30 -5.06
C ASP A 33 -4.05 3.09 -4.67
N MET A 34 -4.04 2.02 -5.46
CA MET A 34 -3.22 0.82 -5.19
C MET A 34 -1.85 0.92 -5.88
N ASP A 35 -0.78 0.57 -5.15
CA ASP A 35 0.57 0.55 -5.70
C ASP A 35 0.86 -0.76 -6.45
N ILE A 36 0.46 -1.91 -5.88
CA ILE A 36 0.73 -3.24 -6.44
C ILE A 36 -0.52 -4.12 -6.40
N ASP A 37 -0.79 -4.85 -7.48
CA ASP A 37 -1.78 -5.92 -7.56
C ASP A 37 -1.15 -7.28 -7.27
N CYS A 38 -1.47 -7.88 -6.11
CA CYS A 38 -1.00 -9.21 -5.73
C CYS A 38 -1.98 -10.34 -6.08
N GLY A 39 -3.12 -10.02 -6.71
CA GLY A 39 -4.08 -11.01 -7.19
C GLY A 39 -3.53 -12.05 -8.20
N PRO A 40 -2.53 -11.73 -9.05
CA PRO A 40 -1.91 -12.70 -9.97
C PRO A 40 -1.39 -13.99 -9.33
N VAL A 41 -1.02 -13.95 -8.04
CA VAL A 41 -0.63 -15.14 -7.27
C VAL A 41 -1.78 -16.14 -7.12
N ILE A 42 -2.99 -15.63 -6.83
CA ILE A 42 -4.20 -16.47 -6.72
C ILE A 42 -4.68 -16.94 -8.10
N ASP A 43 -4.52 -16.09 -9.12
CA ASP A 43 -4.84 -16.44 -10.51
C ASP A 43 -3.86 -17.46 -11.11
N GLY A 44 -2.78 -17.82 -10.40
CA GLY A 44 -1.76 -18.78 -10.84
C GLY A 44 -0.87 -18.26 -11.98
N THR A 45 -0.90 -16.95 -12.23
CA THR A 45 -0.13 -16.29 -13.31
C THR A 45 1.20 -15.73 -12.84
N ARG A 46 1.43 -15.71 -11.51
CA ARG A 46 2.71 -15.43 -10.86
C ARG A 46 2.93 -16.34 -9.67
N THR A 47 4.17 -16.66 -9.40
CA THR A 47 4.61 -17.34 -8.19
C THR A 47 4.75 -16.36 -7.02
N LEU A 48 4.87 -16.89 -5.80
CA LEU A 48 5.15 -16.08 -4.61
C LEU A 48 6.51 -15.38 -4.70
N ASP A 49 7.52 -16.07 -5.26
CA ASP A 49 8.87 -15.52 -5.39
C ASP A 49 8.88 -14.33 -6.38
N GLU A 50 8.25 -14.48 -7.55
CA GLU A 50 8.10 -13.39 -8.53
C GLU A 50 7.32 -12.20 -7.96
N MET A 51 6.31 -12.47 -7.12
CA MET A 51 5.56 -11.40 -6.46
C MET A 51 6.39 -10.71 -5.38
N GLY A 52 7.21 -11.47 -4.64
CA GLY A 52 8.15 -10.95 -3.66
C GLY A 52 9.19 -10.02 -4.29
N ASP A 53 9.77 -10.42 -5.42
CA ASP A 53 10.75 -9.63 -6.16
C ASP A 53 10.17 -8.30 -6.66
N GLU A 54 8.93 -8.30 -7.17
CA GLU A 54 8.25 -7.06 -7.58
C GLU A 54 7.98 -6.13 -6.39
N ILE A 55 7.48 -6.67 -5.27
CA ILE A 55 7.24 -5.88 -4.05
C ILE A 55 8.56 -5.27 -3.55
N PHE A 56 9.63 -6.06 -3.53
CA PHE A 56 10.94 -5.60 -3.09
C PHE A 56 11.50 -4.51 -4.01
N GLY A 57 11.44 -4.70 -5.33
CA GLY A 57 11.85 -3.69 -6.30
C GLY A 57 11.09 -2.37 -6.13
N HIS A 58 9.79 -2.43 -5.87
CA HIS A 58 8.98 -1.23 -5.67
C HIS A 58 9.29 -0.54 -4.33
N ILE A 59 9.56 -1.30 -3.25
CA ILE A 59 10.07 -0.76 -1.98
C ILE A 59 11.35 0.04 -2.23
N LEU A 60 12.30 -0.50 -3.00
CA LEU A 60 13.55 0.20 -3.32
C LEU A 60 13.31 1.47 -4.13
N SER A 61 12.39 1.44 -5.10
CA SER A 61 12.05 2.62 -5.91
C SER A 61 11.51 3.77 -5.05
N ILE A 62 10.57 3.45 -4.16
CA ILE A 62 9.98 4.44 -3.23
C ILE A 62 11.01 4.94 -2.22
N ALA A 63 11.83 4.05 -1.66
CA ALA A 63 12.94 4.44 -0.81
C ALA A 63 13.97 5.33 -1.53
N SER A 64 14.04 5.26 -2.86
CA SER A 64 14.90 6.08 -3.72
C SER A 64 14.26 7.41 -4.15
N GLY A 65 13.02 7.68 -3.73
CA GLY A 65 12.34 8.96 -3.93
C GLY A 65 11.15 8.93 -4.88
N GLU A 66 10.74 7.77 -5.40
CA GLU A 66 9.42 7.65 -6.04
C GLU A 66 8.32 7.82 -4.98
N GLN A 67 7.24 8.53 -5.31
CA GLN A 67 6.09 8.68 -4.40
C GLN A 67 5.19 7.46 -4.49
N SER A 68 4.72 6.97 -3.34
CA SER A 68 3.61 6.02 -3.31
C SER A 68 2.30 6.68 -3.77
N ARG A 69 1.29 5.87 -4.12
CA ARG A 69 -0.04 6.37 -4.50
C ARG A 69 -0.69 7.26 -3.45
N SER A 70 -0.50 6.96 -2.16
CA SER A 70 -1.04 7.81 -1.09
C SER A 70 -0.31 9.16 -1.01
N GLU A 71 1.02 9.17 -1.19
CA GLU A 71 1.82 10.39 -1.17
C GLU A 71 1.49 11.30 -2.36
N ALA A 72 1.38 10.74 -3.56
CA ALA A 72 1.01 11.49 -4.77
C ALA A 72 -0.38 12.15 -4.66
N GLN A 73 -1.28 11.57 -3.85
CA GLN A 73 -2.61 12.11 -3.58
C GLN A 73 -2.66 13.03 -2.34
N GLY A 74 -1.55 13.18 -1.59
CA GLY A 74 -1.51 13.96 -0.35
C GLY A 74 -2.27 13.31 0.82
N ILE A 75 -2.46 11.99 0.81
CA ILE A 75 -3.19 11.26 1.83
C ILE A 75 -2.26 10.83 2.97
N GLY A 76 -2.72 11.02 4.21
CA GLY A 76 -2.14 10.40 5.41
C GLY A 76 -1.94 11.32 6.60
N ALA A 77 -2.02 12.64 6.41
CA ALA A 77 -1.92 13.59 7.52
C ALA A 77 -3.07 13.43 8.54
N GLU A 78 -4.29 13.17 8.05
CA GLU A 78 -5.50 12.90 8.86
C GLU A 78 -5.38 11.59 9.67
N GLU A 79 -4.46 10.70 9.31
CA GLU A 79 -4.27 9.39 9.96
C GLU A 79 -3.17 9.41 11.03
N PHE A 80 -2.51 10.56 11.20
CA PHE A 80 -1.54 10.75 12.28
C PHE A 80 -2.25 10.86 13.63
N ALA A 81 -2.45 9.72 14.27
CA ALA A 81 -3.11 9.60 15.57
C ALA A 81 -2.15 8.97 16.61
N PRO A 82 -1.38 9.80 17.36
CA PRO A 82 -0.55 9.31 18.45
C PRO A 82 -1.39 8.56 19.48
N TRP A 83 -0.91 7.39 19.91
CA TRP A 83 -1.57 6.64 20.96
C TRP A 83 -1.48 7.40 22.29
N PRO A 84 -2.60 7.76 22.94
CA PRO A 84 -2.55 8.45 24.21
C PRO A 84 -1.98 7.52 25.28
N ILE A 85 -0.96 7.99 25.99
CA ILE A 85 -0.41 7.27 27.14
C ILE A 85 -1.13 7.79 28.39
N GLY A 86 -2.02 6.96 28.96
CA GLY A 86 -2.78 7.29 30.17
C GLY A 86 -4.28 7.45 29.94
N VAL A 87 -5.01 7.89 30.97
CA VAL A 87 -6.46 8.14 30.87
C VAL A 87 -6.69 9.49 30.21
N THR A 88 -7.32 9.47 29.04
CA THR A 88 -7.93 10.65 28.43
C THR A 88 -9.34 10.81 29.00
N GLY A 89 -9.57 11.88 29.75
CA GLY A 89 -10.87 12.22 30.35
C GLY A 89 -11.88 12.76 29.35
#